data_AF-A0A5D2ZQA8-F1
#
_entry.id   AF-A0A5D2ZQA8-F1
#
_cell.length_a   1.000
_cell.length_b   1.000
_cell.length_c   1.000
_cell.angle_alpha   90.00
_cell.angle_beta   90.00
_cell.angle_gamma   90.00
#
_symmetry.space_group_name_H-M   'P 1'
#
loop_
_entity.id
_entity.type
_entity.pdbx_description
1 polymer ?
#
loop_
_entity_poly.entity_id
_entity_poly.type
_entity_poly.pdbx_seq_one_letter_code
_entity_poly.pdbx_strand_id
1 'polypeptide(L)' 'RHNRGFNEASLIISQVAVNEGTTLKRLKPRARGWSYLIKRPTCHITIALKDLEFEPLDRYMLRPKPKNTGWLGWLKKG' A
#
# COMPACT_ATOMS: atom_id res chain seq x y z
N ARG A 1 0.50 -5.42 -23.20
CA ARG A 1 -0.73 -5.28 -22.37
C ARG A 1 -0.30 -4.78 -21.00
N HIS A 2 -0.89 -3.72 -20.44
CA HIS A 2 -0.42 -3.08 -19.20
C HIS A 2 -1.52 -3.08 -18.11
N ASN A 3 -1.35 -3.96 -17.11
CA ASN A 3 -2.07 -4.05 -15.84
C ASN A 3 -3.51 -3.50 -15.84
N ARG A 4 -3.76 -2.38 -15.14
CA ARG A 4 -5.10 -1.83 -14.83
C ARG A 4 -5.47 -0.57 -15.62
N GLY A 5 -4.64 -0.14 -16.57
CA GLY A 5 -4.93 1.03 -17.42
C GLY A 5 -5.05 2.37 -16.69
N PHE A 6 -4.41 2.53 -15.54
CA PHE A 6 -4.39 3.80 -14.80
C PHE A 6 -3.56 4.87 -15.54
N ASN A 7 -3.92 6.13 -15.34
CA ASN A 7 -3.16 7.26 -15.85
C ASN A 7 -1.88 7.46 -15.00
N GLU A 8 -0.73 7.59 -15.66
CA GLU A 8 0.56 7.75 -14.96
C GLU A 8 0.63 9.04 -14.14
N ALA A 9 -0.03 10.10 -14.61
CA ALA A 9 -0.03 11.41 -13.94
C ALA A 9 -0.86 11.43 -12.63
N SER A 10 -1.78 10.49 -12.44
CA SER A 10 -2.68 10.43 -11.28
C SER A 10 -2.22 9.41 -10.21
N LEU A 11 -1.19 8.62 -10.50
CA LEU A 11 -0.65 7.61 -9.59
C LEU A 11 0.24 8.25 -8.53
N ILE A 12 -0.05 7.93 -7.28
CA ILE A 12 0.77 8.30 -6.12
C ILE A 12 1.26 7.06 -5.39
N ILE A 13 2.42 7.19 -4.75
CA ILE A 13 2.97 6.15 -3.87
C ILE A 13 2.21 6.22 -2.54
N SER A 14 1.50 5.14 -2.19
CA SER A 14 0.75 5.07 -0.94
C SER A 14 1.56 4.46 0.20
N GLN A 15 2.40 3.46 -0.11
CA GLN A 15 3.23 2.76 0.85
C GLN A 15 4.52 2.27 0.19
N VAL A 16 5.62 2.36 0.94
CA VAL A 16 6.90 1.77 0.58
C VAL A 16 7.41 0.97 1.77
N ALA A 17 7.81 -0.28 1.53
CA ALA A 17 8.42 -1.13 2.52
C ALA A 17 9.65 -1.83 1.93
N VAL A 18 10.71 -1.94 2.74
CA VAL A 18 11.91 -2.69 2.41
C VAL A 18 12.10 -3.76 3.48
N ASN A 19 12.01 -5.02 3.07
CA ASN A 19 12.18 -6.16 3.96
C ASN A 19 13.53 -6.84 3.71
N GLU A 20 14.08 -7.44 4.75
CA GLU A 20 15.28 -8.28 4.62
C GLU A 20 14.96 -9.49 3.72
N GLY A 21 15.86 -9.76 2.79
CA GLY A 21 15.83 -10.93 1.92
C GLY A 21 16.79 -12.01 2.39
N THR A 22 17.01 -13.02 1.55
CA THR A 22 17.94 -14.09 1.90
C THR A 22 19.38 -13.57 1.93
N THR A 23 20.09 -13.86 3.04
CA THR A 23 21.50 -13.51 3.19
C THR A 23 22.37 -14.70 2.82
N LEU A 24 23.14 -14.57 1.73
CA LEU A 24 24.11 -15.59 1.33
C LEU A 24 25.40 -15.45 2.15
N LYS A 25 26.02 -16.58 2.50
CA LYS A 25 27.29 -16.62 3.24
C LYS A 25 28.39 -17.23 2.36
N ARG A 26 29.57 -16.61 2.35
CA ARG A 26 30.79 -17.15 1.72
C ARG A 26 31.95 -17.11 2.69
N LEU A 27 32.74 -18.17 2.73
CA LEU A 27 33.95 -18.22 3.55
C LEU A 27 35.07 -17.41 2.89
N LYS A 28 35.73 -16.55 3.67
CA LYS A 28 36.93 -15.80 3.25
C LYS A 28 38.14 -16.36 4.01
N PRO A 29 39.08 -17.04 3.33
CA PRO A 29 40.30 -17.51 3.96
C PRO A 29 41.18 -16.32 4.40
N ARG A 30 41.86 -16.47 5.53
CA ARG A 30 42.77 -15.49 6.15
C ARG A 30 44.08 -16.18 6.55
N ALA A 31 45.08 -15.38 6.92
CA ALA A 31 46.36 -15.89 7.40
C ALA A 31 46.20 -16.76 8.65
N ARG A 32 47.19 -17.63 8.91
CA ARG A 32 47.24 -18.51 10.09
C ARG A 32 46.05 -19.50 10.20
N GLY A 33 45.51 -19.96 9.07
CA GLY A 33 44.41 -20.93 9.05
C GLY A 33 43.05 -20.36 9.49
N TRP A 34 42.94 -19.04 9.66
CA TRP A 34 41.69 -18.40 10.03
C TRP A 34 40.77 -18.19 8.83
N SER A 35 39.48 -18.09 9.10
CA SER A 35 38.49 -17.72 8.08
C SER A 35 37.35 -16.94 8.69
N TYR A 36 36.77 -16.03 7.90
CA TYR A 36 35.59 -15.24 8.29
C TYR A 36 34.46 -15.43 7.28
N LEU A 37 33.22 -15.21 7.72
CA LEU A 37 32.06 -15.24 6.83
C LEU A 37 31.82 -13.86 6.22
N ILE A 38 31.79 -13.80 4.89
CA ILE A 38 31.24 -12.67 4.14
C ILE A 38 29.74 -12.90 4.00
N LYS A 39 28.93 -11.97 4.51
CA LYS A 39 27.48 -11.94 4.29
C LYS A 39 27.18 -11.10 3.04
N ARG A 40 26.30 -11.60 2.17
CA ARG A 40 25.74 -10.87 1.03
C ARG A 40 24.22 -10.79 1.24
N PRO A 41 23.73 -9.72 1.91
CA PRO A 41 22.30 -9.55 2.14
C PRO A 41 21.60 -9.16 0.83
N THR A 42 20.36 -9.62 0.69
CA THR A 42 19.43 -9.17 -0.35
C THR A 42 18.22 -8.53 0.33
N CYS A 43 17.33 -7.88 -0.43
CA CYS A 43 16.12 -7.27 0.11
C CYS A 43 14.92 -7.48 -0.81
N HIS A 44 13.72 -7.41 -0.23
CA HIS A 44 12.46 -7.39 -0.95
C HIS A 44 11.86 -5.99 -0.84
N ILE A 45 11.72 -5.31 -1.98
CA ILE A 45 11.16 -3.95 -2.05
C ILE A 45 9.71 -4.06 -2.48
N THR A 46 8.81 -3.58 -1.63
CA THR A 46 7.36 -3.51 -1.92
C THR A 46 6.96 -2.06 -2.07
N ILE A 47 6.44 -1.71 -3.25
CA ILE A 47 5.90 -0.38 -3.56
C ILE A 47 4.41 -0.54 -3.87
N ALA A 48 3.57 0.13 -3.09
CA ALA A 48 2.14 0.19 -3.34
C ALA A 48 1.80 1.54 -4.01
N LEU A 49 1.09 1.47 -5.13
CA LEU A 49 0.59 2.62 -5.86
C LEU A 49 -0.92 2.75 -5.65
N LYS A 50 -1.39 3.98 -5.54
CA LYS A 50 -2.80 4.33 -5.47
C LYS A 50 -3.10 5.40 -6.50
N ASP A 51 -4.23 5.25 -7.18
CA ASP A 51 -4.76 6.29 -8.08
C ASP A 51 -5.62 7.26 -7.27
N LEU A 52 -5.43 8.56 -7.50
CA LEU A 52 -6.18 9.62 -6.84
C LEU A 52 -7.59 9.80 -7.42
N GLU A 53 -7.76 9.51 -8.71
CA GLU A 53 -9.05 9.70 -9.41
C GLU A 53 -10.00 8.52 -9.18
N PHE A 54 -9.45 7.37 -8.77
CA PHE A 54 -10.21 6.19 -8.40
C PHE A 54 -10.81 6.34 -7.00
N GLU A 55 -11.90 7.10 -6.89
CA GLU A 55 -12.75 7.09 -5.69
C GLU A 55 -13.65 5.83 -5.71
N PRO A 56 -13.40 4.84 -4.84
CA PRO A 56 -14.22 3.63 -4.82
C PRO A 56 -15.65 3.97 -4.41
N LEU A 57 -16.62 3.38 -5.11
CA LEU A 57 -18.06 3.51 -4.81
C LEU A 57 -18.40 3.21 -3.35
N ASP A 58 -17.57 2.42 -2.66
CA ASP A 58 -17.67 2.10 -1.23
C ASP A 58 -17.64 3.36 -0.34
N ARG A 59 -16.91 4.43 -0.73
CA ARG A 59 -16.91 5.71 0.02
C ARG A 59 -18.29 6.37 -0.02
N TYR A 60 -19.06 6.17 -1.07
CA TYR A 60 -20.43 6.70 -1.17
C TYR A 60 -21.44 5.85 -0.39
N MET A 61 -21.16 4.55 -0.18
CA MET A 61 -21.99 3.67 0.64
C MET A 61 -21.78 3.89 2.16
N LEU A 62 -20.60 4.37 2.57
CA LEU A 62 -20.29 4.68 3.97
C LEU A 62 -20.74 6.08 4.43
N ARG A 63 -21.34 6.91 3.56
CA ARG A 63 -22.01 8.14 4.02
C ARG A 63 -23.29 7.73 4.76
N PRO A 64 -23.40 7.94 6.09
CA PRO A 64 -24.66 7.70 6.76
C PRO A 64 -25.73 8.58 6.08
N LYS A 65 -26.81 7.97 5.61
CA LYS A 65 -27.99 8.71 5.11
C LYS A 65 -28.38 9.69 6.22
N PRO A 66 -28.55 10.99 5.92
CA PRO A 66 -29.00 11.94 6.94
C PRO A 66 -30.30 11.41 7.52
N LYS A 67 -30.32 11.18 8.85
CA LYS A 67 -31.56 10.82 9.55
C LYS A 67 -32.49 12.01 9.34
N ASN A 68 -33.58 11.75 8.63
CA ASN A 68 -34.66 12.66 8.25
C ASN A 68 -34.67 13.93 9.11
N THR A 69 -34.25 15.06 8.55
CA THR A 69 -34.47 16.37 9.17
C THR A 69 -35.98 16.57 9.23
N GLY A 70 -36.52 16.40 10.45
CA GLY A 70 -37.92 16.61 10.72
C GLY A 70 -38.32 18.04 10.43
N TRP A 71 -39.00 18.27 9.31
CA TRP A 71 -39.72 19.51 9.01
C TRP A 71 -41.09 19.26 8.35
N LEU A 72 -41.40 18.03 7.93
CA LEU A 72 -42.71 17.66 7.36
C LEU A 72 -43.60 16.81 8.28
N GLY A 73 -43.42 16.94 9.61
CA GLY A 73 -44.24 16.22 10.60
C GLY A 73 -45.58 16.89 10.94
N TRP A 74 -45.72 18.19 10.68
CA TRP A 74 -46.86 19.00 11.12
C TRP A 74 -47.91 19.27 10.03
N LEU A 75 -47.59 19.07 8.75
CA LEU A 75 -48.49 19.41 7.62
C LEU A 75 -49.52 18.31 7.28
N LYS A 76 -49.47 17.15 7.95
CA LYS A 76 -50.42 16.02 7.73
C LYS A 76 -51.48 15.86 8.83
N LYS A 77 -51.56 16.79 9.78
CA LYS A 77 -52.66 16.87 10.75
C LYS A 77 -53.48 18.11 10.45
N GLY A 78 -54.30 18.02 9.41
CA GLY A 78 -55.30 19.02 8.99
C GLY A 78 -56.31 18.31 8.14
#